data_AF-A0A6A6IDT4-F1
#
_entry.id   AF-A0A6A6IDT4-F1
#
_cell.length_a   1.000
_cell.length_b   1.000
_cell.length_c   1.000
_cell.angle_alpha   90.00
_cell.angle_beta   90.00
_cell.angle_gamma   90.00
#
_symmetry.space_group_name_H-M   'P 1'
#
loop_
_entity.id
_entity.type
_entity.pdbx_description
1 polymer ?
#
loop_
_entity_poly.entity_id
_entity_poly.type
_entity_poly.pdbx_seq_one_letter_code
_entity_poly.pdbx_strand_id
1 'polypeptide(L)'
;MASIAQKLREKAPLMTETYVAYAATQRLLKECARPGDYTIPQALEKNAEIPRDATGAHLGEGTGWWYETLHLAPTFINWAQITFIHMYLLQVRFRMFPKTHAPLWIQHLTNHAFYAAEDRLVVWHKLNSNSLRQKYLKDMFSQWRAVLLSYDEGLVKGDAVLAAAVWRNLFAGREDVDFQKLAQIVGYMRRESRRLEMATDDEVANGEWKFRGDPSEEESIGKTPSRLMAIEGAKA
;
A
#
# COMPACT_ATOMS: atom_id res chain seq x y z
N MET A 1 -0.79 -34.51 3.02
CA MET A 1 0.30 -33.53 2.73
C MET A 1 0.19 -32.43 3.77
N ALA A 2 1.18 -32.23 4.62
CA ALA A 2 1.16 -31.15 5.62
C ALA A 2 1.12 -29.78 4.92
N SER A 3 0.27 -28.88 5.40
CA SER A 3 0.12 -27.53 4.81
C SER A 3 1.38 -26.68 5.04
N ILE A 4 1.53 -25.58 4.31
CA ILE A 4 2.68 -24.68 4.44
C ILE A 4 2.71 -24.07 5.84
N ALA A 5 1.57 -23.73 6.42
CA ALA A 5 1.40 -23.27 7.79
C ALA A 5 1.75 -24.35 8.81
N GLN A 6 1.40 -25.61 8.55
CA GLN A 6 1.82 -26.72 9.40
C GLN A 6 3.34 -26.89 9.37
N LYS A 7 3.98 -26.73 8.21
CA LYS A 7 5.45 -26.73 8.07
C LYS A 7 6.12 -25.49 8.69
N LEU A 8 5.48 -24.33 8.63
CA LEU A 8 5.93 -23.12 9.35
C LEU A 8 5.87 -23.32 10.87
N ARG A 9 4.86 -24.03 11.38
CA ARG A 9 4.73 -24.37 12.81
C ARG A 9 5.67 -25.50 13.26
N GLU A 10 5.93 -26.48 12.41
CA GLU A 10 6.82 -27.62 12.68
C GLU A 10 8.28 -27.29 12.35
N LYS A 11 8.94 -26.42 13.12
CA LYS A 11 10.41 -26.15 13.08
C LYS A 11 11.07 -26.41 11.71
N ALA A 12 10.51 -25.88 10.61
CA ALA A 12 11.15 -26.03 9.31
C ALA A 12 12.54 -25.39 9.42
N PRO A 13 13.60 -26.00 8.88
CA PRO A 13 14.92 -25.39 8.92
C PRO A 13 14.82 -23.98 8.32
N LEU A 14 15.29 -22.96 9.07
CA LEU A 14 15.23 -21.52 8.73
C LEU A 14 15.60 -21.21 7.27
N MET A 15 16.48 -22.02 6.68
CA MET A 15 16.89 -21.92 5.27
C MET A 15 15.75 -22.16 4.27
N THR A 16 14.91 -23.18 4.49
CA THR A 16 13.77 -23.48 3.61
C THR A 16 12.70 -22.41 3.72
N GLU A 17 12.48 -21.89 4.92
CA GLU A 17 11.54 -20.79 5.16
C GLU A 17 11.97 -19.52 4.44
N THR A 18 13.26 -19.17 4.48
CA THR A 18 13.80 -17.97 3.83
C THR A 18 13.47 -17.95 2.33
N TYR A 19 13.64 -19.07 1.63
CA TYR A 19 13.32 -19.15 0.20
C TYR A 19 11.82 -19.04 -0.09
N VAL A 20 10.99 -19.71 0.74
CA VAL A 20 9.54 -19.66 0.61
C VAL A 20 9.01 -18.25 0.87
N ALA A 21 9.43 -17.63 1.98
CA ALA A 21 9.06 -16.26 2.33
C ALA A 21 9.50 -15.28 1.25
N TYR A 22 10.72 -15.40 0.73
CA TYR A 22 11.20 -14.57 -0.37
C TYR A 22 10.30 -14.66 -1.61
N ALA A 23 10.01 -15.87 -2.10
CA ALA A 23 9.21 -16.05 -3.31
C ALA A 23 7.74 -15.61 -3.11
N ALA A 24 7.16 -15.92 -1.95
CA ALA A 24 5.79 -15.54 -1.62
C ALA A 24 5.63 -14.03 -1.52
N THR A 25 6.50 -13.37 -0.74
CA THR A 25 6.46 -11.91 -0.57
C THR A 25 6.74 -11.13 -1.85
N GLN A 26 7.50 -11.70 -2.79
CA GLN A 26 7.68 -11.11 -4.12
C GLN A 26 6.34 -11.02 -4.88
N ARG A 27 5.52 -12.08 -4.84
CA ARG A 27 4.18 -12.08 -5.47
C ARG A 27 3.22 -11.15 -4.74
N LEU A 28 3.25 -11.19 -3.41
CA LEU A 28 2.41 -10.32 -2.58
C LEU A 28 2.71 -8.84 -2.80
N LEU A 29 3.97 -8.46 -2.97
CA LEU A 29 4.32 -7.09 -3.32
C LEU A 29 3.76 -6.68 -4.67
N LYS A 30 3.85 -7.54 -5.69
CA LYS A 30 3.26 -7.23 -7.00
C LYS A 30 1.78 -6.90 -6.86
N GLU A 31 1.06 -7.63 -6.00
CA GLU A 31 -0.33 -7.32 -5.67
C GLU A 31 -0.51 -6.02 -4.88
N CYS A 32 0.43 -5.66 -4.00
CA CYS A 32 0.42 -4.37 -3.30
C CYS A 32 0.63 -3.18 -4.25
N ALA A 33 1.51 -3.34 -5.23
CA ALA A 33 1.87 -2.29 -6.18
C ALA A 33 0.87 -2.14 -7.33
N ARG A 34 0.14 -3.23 -7.67
CA ARG A 34 -0.82 -3.29 -8.79
C ARG A 34 -1.83 -2.12 -8.81
N PRO A 35 -2.46 -1.71 -7.70
CA PRO A 35 -3.50 -0.67 -7.74
C PRO A 35 -2.97 0.73 -8.09
N GLY A 36 -1.68 0.98 -7.90
CA GLY A 36 -1.02 2.22 -8.27
C GLY A 36 -0.12 2.08 -9.48
N ASP A 37 -0.14 0.95 -10.20
CA ASP A 37 0.80 0.74 -11.30
C ASP A 37 0.60 1.78 -12.41
N TYR A 38 1.71 2.20 -12.99
CA TYR A 38 1.76 3.22 -14.04
C TYR A 38 2.99 3.01 -14.90
N THR A 39 2.99 3.61 -16.08
CA THR A 39 4.12 3.62 -17.01
C THR A 39 4.48 5.05 -17.39
N ILE A 40 5.67 5.23 -17.98
CA ILE A 40 6.07 6.49 -18.62
C ILE A 40 6.55 6.11 -20.02
N PRO A 41 5.65 5.96 -21.01
CA PRO A 41 6.00 5.49 -22.35
C PRO A 41 7.15 6.29 -22.98
N GLN A 42 7.15 7.61 -22.76
CA GLN A 42 8.16 8.56 -23.23
C GLN A 42 9.57 8.21 -22.70
N ALA A 43 9.69 7.53 -21.56
CA ALA A 43 10.99 7.08 -21.06
C ALA A 43 11.63 6.02 -21.97
N LEU A 44 10.85 5.26 -22.73
CA LEU A 44 11.36 4.21 -23.63
C LEU A 44 11.66 4.73 -25.05
N GLU A 45 11.20 5.94 -25.36
CA GLU A 45 11.38 6.57 -26.66
C GLU A 45 12.73 7.30 -26.76
N LYS A 46 13.34 7.25 -27.95
CA LYS A 46 14.62 7.92 -28.19
C LYS A 46 14.40 9.43 -28.28
N ASN A 47 15.10 10.19 -27.44
CA ASN A 47 15.05 11.66 -27.35
C ASN A 47 13.69 12.25 -26.91
N ALA A 48 12.78 11.44 -26.37
CA ALA A 48 11.56 11.96 -25.77
C ALA A 48 11.83 12.54 -24.38
N GLU A 49 11.16 13.63 -24.06
CA GLU A 49 11.21 14.23 -22.73
C GLU A 49 10.18 13.56 -21.83
N ILE A 50 10.59 13.22 -20.60
CA ILE A 50 9.65 12.70 -19.59
C ILE A 50 8.75 13.86 -19.12
N PRO A 51 7.42 13.73 -19.23
CA PRO A 51 6.48 14.75 -18.76
C PRO A 51 6.69 15.07 -17.27
N ARG A 52 6.47 16.32 -16.88
CA ARG A 52 6.62 16.79 -15.50
C ARG A 52 5.43 17.64 -15.06
N ASP A 53 5.11 17.58 -13.78
CA ASP A 53 4.14 18.48 -13.16
C ASP A 53 4.76 19.85 -12.80
N ALA A 54 3.94 20.72 -12.21
CA ALA A 54 4.36 22.05 -11.75
C ALA A 54 5.46 22.03 -10.67
N THR A 55 5.64 20.90 -9.97
CA THR A 55 6.69 20.70 -8.97
C THR A 55 7.98 20.13 -9.57
N GLY A 56 7.95 19.77 -10.85
CA GLY A 56 9.04 19.11 -11.57
C GLY A 56 9.08 17.59 -11.39
N ALA A 57 8.09 16.99 -10.72
CA ALA A 57 7.99 15.55 -10.56
C ALA A 57 7.59 14.90 -11.90
N HIS A 58 8.20 13.75 -12.21
CA HIS A 58 7.88 13.04 -13.46
C HIS A 58 6.44 12.50 -13.40
N LEU A 59 5.71 12.72 -14.48
CA LEU A 59 4.34 12.27 -14.70
C LEU A 59 4.33 11.07 -15.63
N GLY A 60 3.56 10.06 -15.25
CA GLY A 60 3.26 8.91 -16.09
C GLY A 60 1.78 8.77 -16.42
N GLU A 61 1.46 7.61 -16.96
CA GLU A 61 0.12 7.18 -17.36
C GLU A 61 -0.27 6.00 -16.47
N GLY A 62 -1.32 6.19 -15.67
CA GLY A 62 -1.86 5.19 -14.76
C GLY A 62 -3.39 5.20 -14.84
N THR A 63 -4.01 4.04 -14.63
CA THR A 63 -5.46 3.85 -14.76
C THR A 63 -6.06 3.32 -13.47
N GLY A 64 -7.40 3.34 -13.40
CA GLY A 64 -8.16 2.80 -12.30
C GLY A 64 -8.43 3.80 -11.17
N TRP A 65 -9.16 3.33 -10.16
CA TRP A 65 -9.83 4.18 -9.17
C TRP A 65 -8.91 5.17 -8.48
N TRP A 66 -7.69 4.77 -8.12
CA TRP A 66 -6.74 5.63 -7.41
C TRP A 66 -6.29 6.85 -8.23
N TYR A 67 -6.20 6.74 -9.55
CA TYR A 67 -5.78 7.84 -10.41
C TYR A 67 -6.99 8.60 -10.98
N GLU A 68 -7.99 7.87 -11.49
CA GLU A 68 -9.14 8.45 -12.18
C GLU A 68 -10.13 9.12 -11.22
N THR A 69 -10.45 8.48 -10.08
CA THR A 69 -11.46 8.97 -9.14
C THR A 69 -10.90 9.98 -8.15
N LEU A 70 -9.65 9.80 -7.72
CA LEU A 70 -9.01 10.72 -6.76
C LEU A 70 -8.25 11.87 -7.44
N HIS A 71 -8.13 11.83 -8.77
CA HIS A 71 -7.31 12.76 -9.54
C HIS A 71 -5.86 12.83 -9.05
N LEU A 72 -5.32 11.69 -8.60
CA LEU A 72 -3.90 11.60 -8.25
C LEU A 72 -3.07 11.56 -9.54
N ALA A 73 -1.97 12.30 -9.54
CA ALA A 73 -0.99 12.20 -10.62
C ALA A 73 -0.24 10.85 -10.55
N PRO A 74 -0.04 10.13 -11.66
CA PRO A 74 0.78 8.92 -11.69
C PRO A 74 2.27 9.25 -11.53
N THR A 75 2.69 9.50 -10.28
CA THR A 75 4.05 9.83 -9.88
C THR A 75 4.65 8.72 -9.02
N PHE A 76 5.98 8.72 -8.89
CA PHE A 76 6.67 7.78 -8.00
C PHE A 76 6.17 7.83 -6.56
N ILE A 77 5.90 9.05 -6.04
CA ILE A 77 5.44 9.24 -4.67
C ILE A 77 4.02 8.71 -4.49
N ASN A 78 3.10 9.01 -5.41
CA ASN A 78 1.73 8.53 -5.32
C ASN A 78 1.66 7.00 -5.46
N TRP A 79 2.44 6.41 -6.36
CA TRP A 79 2.60 4.96 -6.43
C TRP A 79 3.12 4.36 -5.12
N ALA A 80 4.14 4.97 -4.51
CA ALA A 80 4.69 4.51 -3.24
C ALA A 80 3.63 4.55 -2.14
N GLN A 81 2.87 5.64 -2.02
CA GLN A 81 1.81 5.78 -1.00
C GLN A 81 0.66 4.78 -1.20
N ILE A 82 0.20 4.56 -2.44
CA ILE A 82 -0.81 3.53 -2.76
C ILE A 82 -0.26 2.14 -2.41
N THR A 83 1.00 1.87 -2.75
CA THR A 83 1.68 0.60 -2.42
C THR A 83 1.79 0.41 -0.91
N PHE A 84 2.10 1.47 -0.16
CA PHE A 84 2.22 1.44 1.30
C PHE A 84 0.93 1.09 2.01
N ILE A 85 -0.24 1.52 1.51
CA ILE A 85 -1.54 1.11 2.07
C ILE A 85 -1.66 -0.41 2.06
N HIS A 86 -1.35 -1.05 0.93
CA HIS A 86 -1.46 -2.49 0.76
C HIS A 86 -0.36 -3.25 1.51
N MET A 87 0.87 -2.74 1.48
CA MET A 87 1.97 -3.30 2.27
C MET A 87 1.67 -3.25 3.76
N TYR A 88 1.07 -2.17 4.25
CA TYR A 88 0.68 -2.01 5.65
C TYR A 88 -0.30 -3.10 6.06
N LEU A 89 -1.35 -3.33 5.26
CA LEU A 89 -2.35 -4.37 5.51
C LEU A 89 -1.70 -5.76 5.61
N LEU A 90 -0.81 -6.12 4.69
CA LEU A 90 -0.07 -7.38 4.76
C LEU A 90 0.89 -7.45 5.95
N GLN A 91 1.57 -6.35 6.29
CA GLN A 91 2.47 -6.33 7.44
C GLN A 91 1.71 -6.53 8.75
N VAL A 92 0.53 -5.93 8.91
CA VAL A 92 -0.35 -6.21 10.06
C VAL A 92 -0.68 -7.71 10.11
N ARG A 93 -0.99 -8.33 8.97
CA ARG A 93 -1.26 -9.77 8.90
C ARG A 93 -0.04 -10.64 9.22
N PHE A 94 1.16 -10.26 8.78
CA PHE A 94 2.39 -10.99 9.09
C PHE A 94 2.74 -10.93 10.57
N ARG A 95 2.36 -9.86 11.29
CA ARG A 95 2.53 -9.80 12.76
C ARG A 95 1.70 -10.86 13.51
N MET A 96 0.72 -11.48 12.84
CA MET A 96 -0.07 -12.60 13.37
C MET A 96 0.59 -13.98 13.13
N PHE A 97 1.63 -14.07 12.28
CA PHE A 97 2.45 -15.29 12.19
C PHE A 97 3.18 -15.55 13.51
N PRO A 98 3.66 -16.78 13.76
CA PRO A 98 4.41 -17.04 14.98
C PRO A 98 5.65 -16.12 15.04
N LYS A 99 5.99 -15.65 16.25
CA LYS A 99 6.94 -14.54 16.47
C LYS A 99 8.32 -14.74 15.84
N THR A 100 8.75 -15.99 15.66
CA THR A 100 10.01 -16.37 15.02
C THR A 100 10.03 -16.12 13.50
N HIS A 101 8.86 -16.13 12.86
CA HIS A 101 8.71 -16.05 11.41
C HIS A 101 8.37 -14.63 10.95
N ALA A 102 7.52 -13.91 11.70
CA ALA A 102 7.01 -12.59 11.30
C ALA A 102 8.09 -11.58 10.85
N PRO A 103 9.24 -11.43 11.55
CA PRO A 103 10.27 -10.46 11.14
C PRO A 103 10.84 -10.74 9.75
N LEU A 104 11.05 -12.02 9.41
CA LEU A 104 11.61 -12.45 8.12
C LEU A 104 10.67 -12.09 6.96
N TRP A 105 9.38 -12.35 7.12
CA TRP A 105 8.36 -12.04 6.11
C TRP A 105 8.21 -10.53 5.89
N ILE A 106 8.19 -9.76 6.97
CA ILE A 106 8.14 -8.30 6.92
C ILE A 106 9.38 -7.74 6.22
N GLN A 107 10.56 -8.28 6.54
CA GLN A 107 11.81 -7.87 5.90
C GLN A 107 11.79 -8.16 4.40
N HIS A 108 11.39 -9.35 3.97
CA HIS A 108 11.35 -9.69 2.55
C HIS A 108 10.31 -8.86 1.77
N LEU A 109 9.10 -8.65 2.30
CA LEU A 109 8.11 -7.78 1.67
C LEU A 109 8.67 -6.36 1.50
N THR A 110 9.32 -5.83 2.53
CA THR A 110 9.96 -4.52 2.48
C THR A 110 11.07 -4.52 1.43
N ASN A 111 12.01 -5.46 1.45
CA ASN A 111 13.11 -5.51 0.48
C ASN A 111 12.62 -5.53 -0.96
N HIS A 112 11.61 -6.36 -1.27
CA HIS A 112 11.02 -6.40 -2.60
C HIS A 112 10.44 -5.04 -2.99
N ALA A 113 9.81 -4.31 -2.06
CA ALA A 113 9.22 -3.00 -2.34
C ALA A 113 10.28 -2.00 -2.79
N PHE A 114 11.46 -2.07 -2.17
CA PHE A 114 12.61 -1.24 -2.53
C PHE A 114 13.26 -1.67 -3.85
N TYR A 115 13.25 -2.97 -4.17
CA TYR A 115 13.67 -3.42 -5.51
C TYR A 115 12.72 -2.93 -6.61
N ALA A 116 11.40 -3.01 -6.38
CA ALA A 116 10.40 -2.49 -7.31
C ALA A 116 10.50 -0.96 -7.45
N ALA A 117 10.79 -0.26 -6.36
CA ALA A 117 11.03 1.18 -6.38
C ALA A 117 12.28 1.55 -7.18
N GLU A 118 13.39 0.84 -6.95
CA GLU A 118 14.63 1.08 -7.69
C GLU A 118 14.45 0.81 -9.19
N ASP A 119 13.81 -0.30 -9.55
CA ASP A 119 13.49 -0.65 -10.94
C ASP A 119 12.67 0.46 -11.62
N ARG A 120 11.64 0.97 -10.94
CA ARG A 120 10.82 2.08 -11.44
C ARG A 120 11.63 3.35 -11.64
N LEU A 121 12.52 3.71 -10.69
CA LEU A 121 13.40 4.87 -10.81
C LEU A 121 14.38 4.75 -12.00
N VAL A 122 14.84 3.53 -12.30
CA VAL A 122 15.73 3.26 -13.44
C VAL A 122 14.96 3.25 -14.76
N VAL A 123 13.90 2.45 -14.84
CA VAL A 123 13.18 2.17 -16.09
C VAL A 123 12.37 3.39 -16.54
N TRP A 124 11.50 3.90 -15.65
CA TRP A 124 10.52 4.93 -15.98
C TRP A 124 11.03 6.34 -15.73
N HIS A 125 11.85 6.55 -14.70
CA HIS A 125 12.36 7.89 -14.38
C HIS A 125 13.74 8.17 -14.96
N LYS A 126 14.40 7.20 -15.59
CA LYS A 126 15.75 7.34 -16.18
C LYS A 126 16.75 7.99 -15.24
N LEU A 127 16.63 7.72 -13.93
CA LEU A 127 17.56 8.23 -12.93
C LEU A 127 18.85 7.42 -12.96
N ASN A 128 19.73 7.75 -13.91
CA ASN A 128 21.01 7.06 -14.10
C ASN A 128 21.99 7.32 -12.94
N SER A 129 21.86 8.45 -12.26
CA SER A 129 22.66 8.79 -11.08
C SER A 129 22.34 7.88 -9.89
N ASN A 130 23.31 7.07 -9.47
CA ASN A 130 23.16 6.20 -8.31
C ASN A 130 22.92 7.00 -7.02
N SER A 131 23.63 8.11 -6.81
CA SER A 131 23.45 8.94 -5.62
C SER A 131 22.03 9.52 -5.53
N LEU A 132 21.46 9.92 -6.67
CA LEU A 132 20.09 10.43 -6.72
C LEU A 132 19.08 9.32 -6.45
N ARG A 133 19.22 8.13 -7.06
CA ARG A 133 18.34 6.98 -6.75
C ARG A 133 18.37 6.63 -5.26
N GLN A 134 19.55 6.55 -4.67
CA GLN A 134 19.71 6.25 -3.24
C GLN A 134 19.07 7.31 -2.35
N LYS A 135 19.07 8.58 -2.76
CA LYS A 135 18.31 9.64 -2.06
C LYS A 135 16.81 9.35 -2.09
N TYR A 136 16.23 9.10 -3.27
CA TYR A 136 14.81 8.75 -3.40
C TYR A 136 14.42 7.53 -2.57
N LEU A 137 15.24 6.47 -2.57
CA LEU A 137 14.98 5.28 -1.77
C LEU A 137 15.06 5.57 -0.26
N LYS A 138 16.03 6.37 0.20
CA LYS A 138 16.10 6.78 1.63
C LYS A 138 14.90 7.63 2.05
N ASP A 139 14.45 8.53 1.18
CA ASP A 139 13.27 9.35 1.41
C ASP A 139 12.01 8.48 1.48
N MET A 140 11.85 7.54 0.53
CA MET A 140 10.79 6.53 0.53
C MET A 140 10.80 5.67 1.80
N PHE A 141 11.96 5.25 2.28
CA PHE A 141 12.08 4.49 3.54
C PHE A 141 11.64 5.28 4.76
N SER A 142 11.98 6.57 4.80
CA SER A 142 11.54 7.46 5.87
C SER A 142 10.02 7.63 5.85
N GLN A 143 9.43 7.81 4.67
CA GLN A 143 7.98 7.87 4.48
C GLN A 143 7.30 6.56 4.89
N TRP A 144 7.85 5.41 4.50
CA TRP A 144 7.30 4.11 4.88
C TRP A 144 7.18 3.93 6.39
N ARG A 145 8.21 4.33 7.15
CA ARG A 145 8.19 4.27 8.62
C ARG A 145 7.17 5.22 9.23
N ALA A 146 6.99 6.41 8.65
CA ALA A 146 5.97 7.36 9.09
C ALA A 146 4.55 6.82 8.83
N VAL A 147 4.34 6.21 7.65
CA VAL A 147 3.09 5.53 7.31
C VAL A 147 2.79 4.42 8.32
N LEU A 148 3.76 3.53 8.59
CA LEU A 148 3.60 2.45 9.57
C LEU A 148 3.11 2.96 10.93
N LEU A 149 3.78 3.98 11.48
CA LEU A 149 3.41 4.55 12.77
C LEU A 149 1.99 5.14 12.75
N SER A 150 1.70 5.97 11.75
CA SER A 150 0.43 6.68 11.67
C SER A 150 -0.77 5.77 11.37
N TYR A 151 -0.57 4.71 10.59
CA TYR A 151 -1.62 3.71 10.32
C TYR A 151 -1.82 2.77 11.50
N ASP A 152 -0.76 2.39 12.24
CA ASP A 152 -0.91 1.65 13.50
C ASP A 152 -1.70 2.47 14.53
N GLU A 153 -1.44 3.78 14.62
CA GLU A 153 -2.24 4.68 15.45
C GLU A 153 -3.71 4.73 14.99
N GLY A 154 -3.97 4.89 13.69
CA GLY A 154 -5.32 4.92 13.12
C GLY A 154 -6.09 3.62 13.30
N LEU A 155 -5.42 2.48 13.16
CA LEU A 155 -6.00 1.15 13.37
C LEU A 155 -6.57 1.02 14.79
N VAL A 156 -5.83 1.51 15.79
CA VAL A 156 -6.18 1.43 17.23
C VAL A 156 -7.15 2.53 17.67
N LYS A 157 -6.96 3.77 17.23
CA LYS A 157 -7.72 4.93 17.72
C LYS A 157 -9.04 5.17 16.96
N GLY A 158 -9.24 4.53 15.81
CA GLY A 158 -10.49 4.56 15.06
C GLY A 158 -10.41 5.33 13.74
N ASP A 159 -11.53 5.33 13.02
CA ASP A 159 -11.59 5.69 11.59
C ASP A 159 -11.26 7.15 11.31
N ALA A 160 -11.60 8.07 12.21
CA ALA A 160 -11.22 9.48 12.06
C ALA A 160 -9.70 9.68 12.09
N VAL A 161 -9.00 8.95 12.98
CA VAL A 161 -7.53 9.02 13.08
C VAL A 161 -6.88 8.34 11.88
N LEU A 162 -7.43 7.22 11.42
CA LEU A 162 -6.98 6.54 10.20
C LEU A 162 -7.20 7.42 8.95
N ALA A 163 -8.36 8.07 8.83
CA ALA A 163 -8.65 9.04 7.77
C ALA A 163 -7.64 10.19 7.78
N ALA A 164 -7.34 10.75 8.95
CA ALA A 164 -6.35 11.81 9.08
C ALA A 164 -4.93 11.33 8.69
N ALA A 165 -4.58 10.08 8.98
CA ALA A 165 -3.31 9.50 8.55
C ALA A 165 -3.25 9.31 7.02
N VAL A 166 -4.30 8.76 6.40
CA VAL A 166 -4.39 8.61 4.94
C VAL A 166 -4.33 9.98 4.25
N TRP A 167 -5.04 10.97 4.79
CA TRP A 167 -5.03 12.34 4.28
C TRP A 167 -3.62 12.96 4.27
N ARG A 168 -2.88 12.86 5.38
CA ARG A 168 -1.51 13.37 5.47
C ARG A 168 -0.55 12.66 4.53
N ASN A 169 -0.69 11.34 4.40
CA ASN A 169 0.27 10.51 3.66
C ASN A 169 -0.03 10.46 2.15
N LEU A 170 -1.24 10.07 1.75
CA LEU A 170 -1.62 9.91 0.35
C LEU A 170 -1.94 11.24 -0.34
N PHE A 171 -2.63 12.14 0.37
CA PHE A 171 -3.06 13.42 -0.19
C PHE A 171 -2.11 14.57 0.16
N ALA A 172 -1.00 14.30 0.84
CA ALA A 172 -0.02 15.30 1.29
C ALA A 172 -0.65 16.44 2.11
N GLY A 173 -1.75 16.19 2.82
CA GLY A 173 -2.44 17.20 3.62
C GLY A 173 -3.14 18.30 2.83
N ARG A 174 -3.44 18.07 1.55
CA ARG A 174 -4.17 19.03 0.72
C ARG A 174 -5.57 19.33 1.26
N GLU A 175 -6.01 20.58 1.17
CA GLU A 175 -7.30 21.03 1.71
C GLU A 175 -8.49 20.66 0.80
N ASP A 176 -8.24 20.44 -0.49
CA ASP A 176 -9.24 20.18 -1.53
C ASP A 176 -9.62 18.69 -1.66
N VAL A 177 -9.53 17.93 -0.56
CA VAL A 177 -9.77 16.48 -0.57
C VAL A 177 -11.25 16.18 -0.37
N ASP A 178 -11.81 15.37 -1.27
CA ASP A 178 -13.16 14.83 -1.09
C ASP A 178 -13.18 13.83 0.09
N PHE A 179 -13.79 14.26 1.20
CA PHE A 179 -13.93 13.46 2.40
C PHE A 179 -14.74 12.17 2.20
N GLN A 180 -15.62 12.10 1.20
CA GLN A 180 -16.33 10.86 0.87
C GLN A 180 -15.35 9.84 0.27
N LYS A 181 -14.44 10.27 -0.60
CA LYS A 181 -13.39 9.38 -1.15
C LYS A 181 -12.38 8.97 -0.08
N LEU A 182 -12.05 9.88 0.84
CA LEU A 182 -11.22 9.55 1.98
C LEU A 182 -11.88 8.48 2.86
N ALA A 183 -13.18 8.62 3.15
CA ALA A 183 -13.94 7.62 3.89
C ALA A 183 -14.01 6.26 3.16
N GLN A 184 -14.13 6.28 1.83
CA GLN A 184 -14.06 5.06 1.01
C GLN A 184 -12.73 4.32 1.17
N ILE A 185 -11.59 5.04 1.19
CA ILE A 185 -10.27 4.43 1.42
C ILE A 185 -10.21 3.80 2.83
N VAL A 186 -10.72 4.50 3.84
CA VAL A 186 -10.73 3.97 5.21
C VAL A 186 -11.62 2.72 5.31
N GLY A 187 -12.81 2.74 4.71
CA GLY A 187 -13.69 1.58 4.60
C GLY A 187 -12.98 0.40 3.93
N TYR A 188 -12.28 0.66 2.83
CA TYR A 188 -11.50 -0.33 2.10
C TYR A 188 -10.40 -0.94 2.98
N MET A 189 -9.63 -0.11 3.68
CA MET A 189 -8.60 -0.58 4.61
C MET A 189 -9.19 -1.44 5.72
N ARG A 190 -10.35 -1.07 6.29
CA ARG A 190 -11.05 -1.88 7.30
C ARG A 190 -11.56 -3.21 6.75
N ARG A 191 -12.17 -3.20 5.56
CA ARG A 191 -12.64 -4.40 4.87
C ARG A 191 -11.48 -5.37 4.63
N GLU A 192 -10.40 -4.89 4.04
CA GLU A 192 -9.23 -5.72 3.70
C GLU A 192 -8.48 -6.19 4.95
N SER A 193 -8.37 -5.36 5.99
CA SER A 193 -7.82 -5.79 7.28
C SER A 193 -8.63 -6.93 7.88
N ARG A 194 -9.96 -6.83 7.88
CA ARG A 194 -10.85 -7.90 8.36
C ARG A 194 -10.72 -9.17 7.52
N ARG A 195 -10.62 -9.04 6.20
CA ARG A 195 -10.40 -10.19 5.31
C ARG A 195 -9.08 -10.89 5.60
N LEU A 196 -8.00 -10.13 5.82
CA LEU A 196 -6.69 -10.67 6.16
C LEU A 196 -6.69 -11.33 7.54
N GLU A 197 -7.37 -10.74 8.53
CA GLU A 197 -7.54 -11.32 9.87
C GLU A 197 -8.19 -12.71 9.79
N MET A 198 -9.21 -12.86 8.94
CA MET A 198 -9.93 -14.12 8.73
C MET A 198 -9.16 -15.13 7.86
N ALA A 199 -8.09 -14.70 7.19
CA ALA A 199 -7.30 -15.56 6.32
C ALA A 199 -6.42 -16.50 7.15
N THR A 200 -6.36 -17.76 6.74
CA THR A 200 -5.43 -18.73 7.31
C THR A 200 -3.99 -18.36 7.01
N ASP A 201 -3.05 -18.86 7.83
CA ASP A 201 -1.62 -18.65 7.58
C ASP A 201 -1.19 -19.20 6.21
N ASP A 202 -1.81 -20.30 5.76
CA ASP A 202 -1.57 -20.92 4.46
C ASP A 202 -1.95 -20.03 3.28
N GLU A 203 -3.14 -19.42 3.33
CA GLU A 203 -3.66 -18.54 2.27
C GLU A 203 -2.79 -17.29 2.07
N VAL A 204 -2.09 -16.86 3.11
CA VAL A 204 -1.18 -15.71 3.03
C VAL A 204 0.23 -16.18 2.69
N ALA A 205 0.72 -17.27 3.30
CA ALA A 205 2.07 -17.77 3.13
C ALA A 205 2.33 -18.43 1.76
N ASN A 206 1.29 -18.88 1.05
CA ASN A 206 1.45 -19.32 -0.34
C ASN A 206 1.77 -18.14 -1.30
N GLY A 207 1.58 -16.89 -0.86
CA GLY A 207 1.84 -15.68 -1.63
C GLY A 207 0.82 -15.41 -2.74
N GLU A 208 -0.38 -15.99 -2.65
CA GLU A 208 -1.44 -15.86 -3.65
C GLU A 208 -2.55 -14.89 -3.25
N TRP A 209 -2.44 -14.26 -2.07
CA TRP A 209 -3.42 -13.30 -1.59
C TRP A 209 -3.69 -12.19 -2.61
N LYS A 210 -4.98 -11.93 -2.86
CA LYS A 210 -5.45 -10.83 -3.71
C LYS A 210 -6.35 -9.89 -2.90
N PHE A 211 -6.03 -8.59 -2.99
CA PHE A 211 -6.96 -7.54 -2.58
C PHE A 211 -8.17 -7.54 -3.53
N ARG A 212 -9.38 -7.48 -2.97
CA ARG A 212 -10.63 -7.56 -3.75
C ARG A 212 -11.18 -6.17 -3.97
N GLY A 213 -11.60 -5.91 -5.20
CA GLY A 213 -12.18 -4.64 -5.58
C GLY A 213 -11.23 -3.48 -5.42
N ASP A 214 -11.82 -2.30 -5.33
CA ASP A 214 -11.17 -1.05 -4.99
C ASP A 214 -12.05 -0.28 -3.97
N PRO A 215 -11.64 0.92 -3.52
CA PRO A 215 -12.42 1.67 -2.55
C PRO A 215 -13.82 2.13 -3.03
N SER A 216 -14.15 2.09 -4.33
CA SER A 216 -15.49 2.45 -4.81
C SER A 216 -16.60 1.57 -4.23
N GLU A 217 -16.30 0.32 -3.88
CA GLU A 217 -17.28 -0.59 -3.26
C GLU A 217 -17.79 -0.07 -1.90
N GLU A 218 -17.07 0.86 -1.28
CA GLU A 218 -17.43 1.49 -0.01
C GLU A 218 -18.25 2.78 -0.17
N GLU A 219 -18.76 3.07 -1.37
CA GLU A 219 -19.53 4.29 -1.66
C GLU A 219 -20.77 4.46 -0.77
N SER A 220 -21.36 3.35 -0.34
CA SER A 220 -22.53 3.36 0.55
C SER A 220 -22.23 3.90 1.97
N ILE A 221 -20.98 3.86 2.43
CA ILE A 221 -20.59 4.33 3.77
C ILE A 221 -20.86 5.83 3.92
N GLY A 222 -20.63 6.63 2.86
CA GLY A 222 -20.87 8.07 2.87
C GLY A 222 -22.34 8.47 2.73
N LYS A 223 -23.24 7.53 2.42
CA LYS A 223 -24.68 7.79 2.18
C LYS A 223 -25.56 7.49 3.39
N THR A 224 -25.00 6.91 4.45
CA THR A 224 -25.75 6.59 5.67
C THR A 224 -25.65 7.76 6.65
N PRO A 225 -26.77 8.41 7.03
CA PRO A 225 -26.75 9.47 8.03
C PRO A 225 -26.18 8.95 9.35
N SER A 226 -25.25 9.70 9.94
CA SER A 226 -24.74 9.35 11.27
C SER A 226 -25.88 9.36 12.28
N ARG A 227 -25.99 8.30 13.09
CA ARG A 227 -26.96 8.25 14.19
C ARG A 227 -26.77 9.43 15.17
N LEU A 228 -25.56 9.98 15.28
CA LEU A 228 -25.28 11.17 16.10
C LEU A 228 -25.87 12.45 15.50
N MET A 229 -25.85 12.61 14.17
CA MET A 229 -26.50 13.75 13.51
C MET A 229 -28.04 13.68 13.61
N ALA A 230 -28.60 12.47 13.67
CA ALA A 230 -30.02 12.28 13.94
C ALA A 230 -30.43 12.66 15.37
N ILE A 231 -29.51 12.59 16.33
CA ILE A 231 -29.75 12.94 17.75
C ILE A 231 -29.70 14.47 17.96
N GLU A 232 -28.82 15.19 17.23
CA GLU A 232 -28.76 16.66 17.31
C GLU A 232 -29.98 17.33 16.68
N GLY A 233 -30.57 16.75 15.63
CA GLY A 233 -31.81 17.24 15.01
C GLY A 233 -33.07 17.06 15.86
N ALA A 234 -33.03 16.29 16.95
CA ALA A 234 -34.15 16.09 17.87
C ALA A 234 -34.17 17.08 19.05
N LYS A 235 -33.20 17.99 19.12
CA LYS A 235 -33.09 19.04 20.14
C LYS A 235 -33.40 20.45 19.62
N ALA A 236 -33.99 20.57 18.43
CA ALA A 236 -34.50 21.82 17.86
C ALA A 236 -36.02 21.90 17.98
#